data_AF-A0A3B8JHT7-F1
#
_entry.id   AF-A0A3B8JHT7-F1
#
_cell.length_a   1.000
_cell.length_b   1.000
_cell.length_c   1.000
_cell.angle_alpha   90.00
_cell.angle_beta   90.00
_cell.angle_gamma   90.00
#
_symmetry.space_group_name_H-M   'P 1'
#
loop_
_entity.id
_entity.type
_entity.pdbx_description
1 polymer ?
#
loop_
_entity_poly.entity_id
_entity_poly.type
_entity_poly.pdbx_seq_one_letter_code
_entity_poly.pdbx_strand_id
1 'polypeptide(L)'
;MAYGKYPFRDKSIRVHCKSNGKDGKWVLEDIIAVLFPTDWESRLAEKIELTSNGEIDSITSVLDDEATVETCLHIADPVTTIDFLDYCDDAQNIDPETYKELVNLIQRWNYFLDRGMALLGETHARIKDASEYTERTIEEGRANQLFTLKDWIADEFSIDLPWLVAPLLGILKGQMADSRRMSTGTSVTKNEDNNNVYLCKEFGELLPTVRDLIAGETVFNGHNYKDRVETYMNSKAPDECRRQLLQEEERVNSRDTRSKSKEEFIRELWGTSPTSSPNQYALLSQFVDVVRRRQNNSVRK
;
A
#
# COMPACT_ATOMS: atom_id res chain seq x y z
N MET A 1 -24.40 14.51 -5.08
CA MET A 1 -23.27 13.77 -5.70
C MET A 1 -22.00 14.52 -5.37
N ALA A 2 -20.90 13.82 -5.07
CA ALA A 2 -19.62 14.45 -4.77
C ALA A 2 -18.58 13.97 -5.76
N TYR A 3 -17.86 14.91 -6.37
CA TYR A 3 -16.72 14.63 -7.23
C TYR A 3 -15.44 14.84 -6.42
N GLY A 4 -14.55 13.85 -6.45
CA GLY A 4 -13.16 14.02 -6.01
C GLY A 4 -12.33 14.58 -7.17
N LYS A 5 -11.44 15.52 -6.89
CA LYS A 5 -10.42 15.99 -7.84
C LYS A 5 -9.05 15.51 -7.35
N TYR A 6 -8.38 14.71 -8.17
CA TYR A 6 -7.02 14.27 -7.91
C TYR A 6 -6.05 15.15 -8.67
N PRO A 7 -5.13 15.86 -7.99
CA PRO A 7 -4.05 16.54 -8.67
C PRO A 7 -3.15 15.49 -9.34
N PHE A 8 -2.87 15.69 -10.63
CA PHE A 8 -1.92 14.90 -11.41
C PHE A 8 -1.06 15.87 -12.22
N ARG A 9 0.19 16.09 -11.80
CA ARG A 9 1.07 17.13 -12.34
C ARG A 9 0.38 18.50 -12.33
N ASP A 10 0.29 19.19 -13.46
CA ASP A 10 -0.42 20.46 -13.67
C ASP A 10 -1.92 20.27 -14.02
N LYS A 11 -2.39 19.02 -14.08
CA LYS A 11 -3.76 18.64 -14.44
C LYS A 11 -4.53 18.12 -13.22
N SER A 12 -5.84 17.96 -13.40
CA SER A 12 -6.73 17.38 -12.38
C SER A 12 -7.56 16.27 -13.01
N ILE A 13 -7.56 15.09 -12.39
CA ILE A 13 -8.38 13.95 -12.82
C ILE A 13 -9.56 13.82 -11.87
N ARG A 14 -10.77 13.83 -12.43
CA ARG A 14 -12.00 13.67 -11.67
C ARG A 14 -12.29 12.19 -11.45
N VAL A 15 -12.80 11.92 -10.25
CA VAL A 15 -13.33 10.62 -9.86
C VAL A 15 -14.75 10.83 -9.35
N HIS A 16 -15.66 10.05 -9.91
CA HIS A 16 -17.03 9.95 -9.46
C HIS A 16 -17.14 8.88 -8.37
N CYS A 17 -17.63 9.25 -7.20
CA CYS A 17 -17.95 8.32 -6.12
C CYS A 17 -19.43 8.49 -5.71
N LYS A 18 -20.17 7.41 -5.47
CA LYS A 18 -21.44 7.54 -4.75
C LYS A 18 -21.19 7.96 -3.31
N SER A 19 -22.27 8.32 -2.62
CA SER A 19 -22.27 8.86 -1.25
C SER A 19 -21.59 7.99 -0.19
N ASN A 20 -21.28 6.72 -0.48
CA ASN A 20 -20.58 5.81 0.43
C ASN A 20 -19.12 5.53 0.04
N GLY A 21 -18.60 6.14 -1.04
CA GLY A 21 -17.21 5.98 -1.50
C GLY A 21 -16.85 4.59 -2.03
N LYS A 22 -17.81 3.66 -2.18
CA LYS A 22 -17.52 2.26 -2.53
C LYS A 22 -17.40 2.00 -4.03
N ASP A 23 -17.68 3.00 -4.86
CA ASP A 23 -17.64 2.91 -6.33
C ASP A 23 -16.98 4.16 -6.92
N GLY A 24 -15.65 4.24 -6.78
CA GLY A 24 -14.86 5.27 -7.44
C GLY A 24 -14.66 4.92 -8.91
N LYS A 25 -15.43 5.58 -9.75
CA LYS A 25 -15.33 5.49 -11.21
C LYS A 25 -14.54 6.68 -11.74
N TRP A 26 -13.61 6.44 -12.66
CA TRP A 26 -12.77 7.48 -13.25
C TRP A 26 -13.49 8.19 -14.38
N VAL A 27 -13.24 9.49 -14.53
CA VAL A 27 -13.73 10.28 -15.67
C VAL A 27 -12.73 10.13 -16.82
N LEU A 28 -13.16 9.49 -17.91
CA LEU A 28 -12.28 9.13 -19.03
C LEU A 28 -11.79 10.36 -19.80
N GLU A 29 -12.61 11.40 -19.91
CA GLU A 29 -12.26 12.68 -20.53
C GLU A 29 -10.94 13.22 -19.98
N ASP A 30 -10.78 13.20 -18.66
CA ASP A 30 -9.61 13.77 -17.99
C ASP A 30 -8.36 12.91 -18.25
N ILE A 31 -8.51 11.59 -18.30
CA ILE A 31 -7.45 10.64 -18.62
C ILE A 31 -6.96 10.84 -20.06
N ILE A 32 -7.89 10.96 -21.02
CA ILE A 32 -7.53 11.15 -22.42
C ILE A 32 -6.94 12.55 -22.64
N ALA A 33 -7.46 13.59 -21.99
CA ALA A 33 -6.86 14.92 -22.03
C ALA A 33 -5.46 14.97 -21.39
N VAL A 34 -5.16 14.08 -20.44
CA VAL A 34 -3.80 13.89 -19.91
C VAL A 34 -2.88 13.33 -21.00
N LEU A 35 -3.29 12.23 -21.66
CA LEU A 35 -2.48 11.48 -22.61
C LEU A 35 -2.37 12.13 -24.00
N PHE A 36 -3.45 12.78 -24.45
CA PHE A 36 -3.65 13.31 -25.81
C PHE A 36 -4.16 14.75 -25.77
N PRO A 37 -3.39 15.70 -25.20
CA PRO A 37 -3.88 17.06 -24.91
C PRO A 37 -4.38 17.83 -26.15
N THR A 38 -3.95 17.45 -27.35
CA THR A 38 -4.26 18.16 -28.60
C THR A 38 -5.46 17.60 -29.38
N ASP A 39 -5.83 16.33 -29.18
CA ASP A 39 -6.86 15.62 -29.97
C ASP A 39 -7.79 14.74 -29.12
N TRP A 40 -7.82 14.96 -27.80
CA TRP A 40 -8.53 14.11 -26.85
C TRP A 40 -10.03 13.91 -27.17
N GLU A 41 -10.74 14.92 -27.66
CA GLU A 41 -12.18 14.80 -27.98
C GLU A 41 -12.43 13.77 -29.09
N SER A 42 -11.60 13.79 -30.13
CA SER A 42 -11.69 12.84 -31.24
C SER A 42 -11.36 11.42 -30.78
N ARG A 43 -10.35 11.28 -29.91
CA ARG A 43 -9.93 9.98 -29.35
C ARG A 43 -10.95 9.38 -28.39
N LEU A 44 -11.58 10.23 -27.60
CA LEU A 44 -12.65 9.85 -26.70
C LEU A 44 -13.86 9.32 -27.48
N ALA A 45 -14.30 10.04 -28.51
CA ALA A 45 -15.42 9.64 -29.36
C ALA A 45 -15.16 8.29 -30.07
N GLU A 46 -13.97 8.14 -30.69
CA GLU A 46 -13.51 6.89 -31.31
C GLU A 46 -13.58 5.72 -30.33
N LYS A 47 -13.18 5.95 -29.06
CA LYS A 47 -13.18 4.87 -28.08
C LYS A 47 -14.57 4.52 -27.60
N ILE A 48 -15.40 5.49 -27.21
CA ILE A 48 -16.75 5.22 -26.66
C ILE A 48 -17.53 4.33 -27.63
N GLU A 49 -17.40 4.57 -28.94
CA GLU A 49 -17.99 3.74 -29.98
C GLU A 49 -17.48 2.27 -29.95
N LEU A 50 -16.19 2.05 -29.71
CA LEU A 50 -15.58 0.72 -29.61
C LEU A 50 -15.94 -0.02 -28.30
N THR A 51 -16.02 0.70 -27.18
CA THR A 51 -16.33 0.18 -25.84
C THR A 51 -17.83 0.16 -25.52
N SER A 52 -18.70 0.59 -26.44
CA SER A 52 -20.15 0.43 -26.33
C SER A 52 -20.60 -1.04 -26.15
N ASN A 53 -19.73 -2.00 -26.47
CA ASN A 53 -19.92 -3.43 -26.22
C ASN A 53 -19.40 -3.92 -24.85
N GLY A 54 -18.73 -3.06 -24.07
CA GLY A 54 -18.14 -3.35 -22.75
C GLY A 54 -18.35 -2.19 -21.78
N GLU A 55 -19.52 -2.18 -21.13
CA GLU A 55 -19.89 -1.47 -19.88
C GLU A 55 -19.23 -0.10 -19.58
N ILE A 56 -19.18 0.84 -20.54
CA ILE A 56 -18.97 2.27 -20.20
C ILE A 56 -20.33 2.88 -19.82
N ASP A 57 -20.41 3.41 -18.60
CA ASP A 57 -21.57 4.16 -18.16
C ASP A 57 -21.42 5.64 -18.55
N SER A 58 -22.49 6.22 -19.08
CA SER A 58 -22.60 7.67 -19.29
C SER A 58 -23.43 8.29 -18.17
N ILE A 59 -22.93 9.34 -17.52
CA ILE A 59 -23.69 10.13 -16.54
C ILE A 59 -23.90 11.55 -17.10
N THR A 60 -25.16 11.97 -17.16
CA THR A 60 -25.54 13.34 -17.53
C THR A 60 -25.94 14.13 -16.29
N SER A 61 -25.31 15.27 -16.02
CA SER A 61 -25.77 16.21 -14.98
C SER A 61 -25.48 17.67 -15.34
N VAL A 62 -26.46 18.55 -15.12
CA VAL A 62 -26.41 20.00 -15.35
C VAL A 62 -25.44 20.65 -14.38
N LEU A 63 -24.44 21.39 -14.89
CA LEU A 63 -23.75 22.43 -14.13
C LEU A 63 -24.63 23.67 -14.17
N ASP A 64 -25.08 24.14 -13.01
CA ASP A 64 -25.87 25.36 -12.90
C ASP A 64 -25.09 26.57 -13.45
N ASP A 65 -25.84 27.34 -14.25
CA ASP A 65 -25.63 28.65 -14.86
C ASP A 65 -24.79 28.82 -16.16
N GLU A 66 -25.58 29.00 -17.23
CA GLU A 66 -25.42 29.89 -18.39
C GLU A 66 -24.37 29.57 -19.48
N ALA A 67 -24.47 28.36 -20.05
CA ALA A 67 -24.63 28.13 -21.48
C ALA A 67 -24.80 26.62 -21.68
N THR A 68 -25.93 26.20 -22.25
CA THR A 68 -26.32 24.80 -22.39
C THR A 68 -25.25 23.98 -23.13
N VAL A 69 -24.41 23.28 -22.37
CA VAL A 69 -23.61 22.14 -22.84
C VAL A 69 -24.09 20.93 -22.06
N GLU A 70 -24.81 20.06 -22.76
CA GLU A 70 -25.20 18.73 -22.28
C GLU A 70 -23.92 17.95 -21.97
N THR A 71 -23.51 17.88 -20.70
CA THR A 71 -22.26 17.22 -20.34
C THR A 71 -22.53 15.73 -20.12
N CYS A 72 -22.23 14.91 -21.12
CA CYS A 72 -22.09 13.46 -20.98
C CYS A 72 -20.71 13.19 -20.38
N LEU A 73 -20.65 12.77 -19.11
CA LEU A 73 -19.42 12.26 -18.50
C LEU A 73 -19.32 10.76 -18.74
N HIS A 74 -18.22 10.33 -19.33
CA HIS A 74 -17.93 8.92 -19.51
C HIS A 74 -17.15 8.43 -18.31
N ILE A 75 -17.76 7.49 -17.59
CA ILE A 75 -17.13 6.92 -16.43
C ILE A 75 -16.90 5.43 -16.64
N ALA A 76 -15.69 5.01 -16.29
CA ALA A 76 -15.32 3.62 -16.27
C ALA A 76 -15.00 3.21 -14.84
N ASP A 77 -15.35 1.98 -14.49
CA ASP A 77 -14.72 1.36 -13.33
C ASP A 77 -13.20 1.28 -13.59
N PRO A 78 -12.41 1.11 -12.54
CA PRO A 78 -10.97 1.17 -12.74
C PRO A 78 -10.34 0.00 -13.48
N VAL A 79 -10.97 -1.18 -13.51
CA VAL A 79 -10.50 -2.32 -14.30
C VAL A 79 -10.65 -1.99 -15.78
N THR A 80 -11.84 -1.53 -16.16
CA THR A 80 -12.16 -1.05 -17.52
C THR A 80 -11.28 0.15 -17.92
N THR A 81 -10.89 0.98 -16.95
CA THR A 81 -9.97 2.11 -17.19
C THR A 81 -8.53 1.64 -17.48
N ILE A 82 -8.05 0.59 -16.82
CA ILE A 82 -6.72 0.03 -17.10
C ILE A 82 -6.69 -0.60 -18.49
N ASP A 83 -7.70 -1.38 -18.84
CA ASP A 83 -7.81 -1.97 -20.19
C ASP A 83 -7.92 -0.87 -21.28
N PHE A 84 -8.59 0.24 -20.94
CA PHE A 84 -8.63 1.43 -21.80
C PHE A 84 -7.24 2.04 -22.00
N LEU A 85 -6.45 2.16 -20.94
CA LEU A 85 -5.09 2.68 -21.02
C LEU A 85 -4.19 1.79 -21.85
N ASP A 86 -4.24 0.47 -21.65
CA ASP A 86 -3.42 -0.48 -22.42
C ASP A 86 -3.71 -0.39 -23.93
N TYR A 87 -4.94 -0.09 -24.32
CA TYR A 87 -5.27 0.23 -25.72
C TYR A 87 -4.62 1.53 -26.20
N CYS A 88 -4.49 2.54 -25.34
CA CYS A 88 -3.81 3.78 -25.70
C CYS A 88 -2.31 3.56 -25.94
N ASP A 89 -1.67 2.53 -25.35
CA ASP A 89 -0.25 2.19 -25.56
C ASP A 89 0.12 1.95 -27.04
N ASP A 90 -0.84 1.54 -27.87
CA ASP A 90 -0.64 1.37 -29.31
C ASP A 90 -0.47 2.71 -30.07
N ALA A 91 -0.74 3.85 -29.42
CA ALA A 91 -0.57 5.17 -30.02
C ALA A 91 0.90 5.63 -29.97
N GLN A 92 1.49 5.83 -31.16
CA GLN A 92 2.93 6.09 -31.35
C GLN A 92 3.52 7.35 -30.68
N ASN A 93 2.70 8.17 -29.98
CA ASN A 93 3.09 9.49 -29.49
C ASN A 93 2.74 9.74 -28.01
N ILE A 94 2.43 8.70 -27.23
CA ILE A 94 2.20 8.89 -25.79
C ILE A 94 3.55 9.05 -25.08
N ASP A 95 3.62 10.04 -24.17
CA ASP A 95 4.75 10.16 -23.25
C ASP A 95 4.78 8.95 -22.28
N PRO A 96 5.80 8.06 -22.36
CA PRO A 96 5.81 6.82 -21.60
C PRO A 96 5.81 7.02 -20.08
N GLU A 97 6.42 8.11 -19.59
CA GLU A 97 6.48 8.41 -18.17
C GLU A 97 5.12 8.91 -17.65
N THR A 98 4.45 9.83 -18.36
CA THR A 98 3.08 10.26 -18.03
C THR A 98 2.13 9.08 -17.98
N TYR A 99 2.20 8.20 -18.97
CA TYR A 99 1.34 7.01 -19.06
C TYR A 99 1.56 6.07 -17.87
N LYS A 100 2.82 5.74 -17.59
CA LYS A 100 3.17 4.86 -16.47
C LYS A 100 2.74 5.45 -15.12
N GLU A 101 2.96 6.74 -14.89
CA GLU A 101 2.50 7.42 -13.66
C GLU A 101 0.97 7.38 -13.52
N LEU A 102 0.23 7.54 -14.61
CA LEU A 102 -1.23 7.52 -14.62
C LEU A 102 -1.79 6.13 -14.28
N VAL A 103 -1.23 5.07 -14.88
CA VAL A 103 -1.56 3.67 -14.56
C VAL A 103 -1.36 3.39 -13.07
N ASN A 104 -0.23 3.86 -12.53
CA ASN A 104 0.11 3.68 -11.12
C ASN A 104 -0.86 4.41 -10.17
N LEU A 105 -1.27 5.63 -10.50
CA LEU A 105 -2.26 6.38 -9.73
C LEU A 105 -3.61 5.64 -9.68
N ILE A 106 -4.07 5.14 -10.83
CA ILE A 106 -5.34 4.41 -10.95
C ILE A 106 -5.30 3.13 -10.10
N GLN A 107 -4.24 2.33 -10.23
CA GLN A 107 -4.08 1.11 -9.42
C GLN A 107 -4.07 1.39 -7.91
N ARG A 108 -3.38 2.45 -7.48
CA ARG A 108 -3.38 2.88 -6.07
C ARG A 108 -4.76 3.26 -5.57
N TRP A 109 -5.59 3.87 -6.38
CA TRP A 109 -6.94 4.24 -5.97
C TRP A 109 -7.87 3.03 -5.83
N ASN A 110 -7.76 2.07 -6.75
CA ASN A 110 -8.56 0.83 -6.76
C ASN A 110 -8.37 0.05 -5.49
N TYR A 111 -7.11 -0.05 -5.09
CA TYR A 111 -6.70 -0.64 -3.83
C TYR A 111 -7.48 -0.10 -2.61
N PHE A 112 -7.75 1.20 -2.56
CA PHE A 112 -8.47 1.84 -1.45
C PHE A 112 -9.99 1.69 -1.58
N LEU A 113 -10.52 1.71 -2.81
CA LEU A 113 -11.94 1.46 -3.09
C LEU A 113 -12.35 0.04 -2.71
N ASP A 114 -11.53 -0.97 -3.06
CA ASP A 114 -11.78 -2.37 -2.76
C ASP A 114 -11.83 -2.67 -1.25
N ARG A 115 -11.28 -1.77 -0.44
CA ARG A 115 -11.33 -1.84 1.03
C ARG A 115 -12.41 -0.96 1.66
N GLY A 116 -13.19 -0.25 0.85
CA GLY A 116 -14.22 0.67 1.32
C GLY A 116 -13.66 1.88 2.08
N MET A 117 -12.41 2.27 1.80
CA MET A 117 -11.66 3.28 2.58
C MET A 117 -11.70 4.69 1.97
N ALA A 118 -12.53 4.94 0.95
CA ALA A 118 -12.48 6.22 0.23
C ALA A 118 -13.20 7.36 0.97
N LEU A 119 -12.44 8.07 1.83
CA LEU A 119 -12.54 9.51 2.02
C LEU A 119 -11.11 10.08 1.95
N LEU A 120 -10.86 10.88 0.91
CA LEU A 120 -9.62 11.52 0.43
C LEU A 120 -8.62 12.16 1.45
N GLY A 121 -8.81 12.03 2.76
CA GLY A 121 -7.93 12.58 3.79
C GLY A 121 -6.64 11.77 4.02
N GLU A 122 -6.74 10.45 4.15
CA GLU A 122 -5.58 9.60 4.47
C GLU A 122 -4.55 9.53 3.35
N THR A 123 -4.97 9.55 2.08
CA THR A 123 -4.07 9.53 0.92
C THR A 123 -3.22 10.80 0.85
N HIS A 124 -3.78 11.97 1.19
CA HIS A 124 -3.02 13.22 1.25
C HIS A 124 -1.98 13.20 2.38
N ALA A 125 -2.36 12.69 3.57
CA ALA A 125 -1.43 12.52 4.68
C ALA A 125 -0.25 11.60 4.32
N ARG A 126 -0.52 10.48 3.63
CA ARG A 126 0.53 9.54 3.18
C ARG A 126 1.52 10.15 2.20
N ILE A 127 1.06 11.01 1.27
CA ILE A 127 1.95 11.75 0.36
C ILE A 127 2.82 12.74 1.15
N LYS A 128 2.23 13.45 2.12
CA LYS A 128 2.97 14.37 3.00
C LYS A 128 4.04 13.63 3.80
N ASP A 129 3.70 12.50 4.41
CA ASP A 129 4.63 11.67 5.18
C ASP A 129 5.81 11.17 4.32
N ALA A 130 5.54 10.76 3.07
CA ALA A 130 6.58 10.30 2.16
C ALA A 130 7.54 11.43 1.74
N SER A 131 7.01 12.64 1.52
CA SER A 131 7.82 13.83 1.22
C SER A 131 8.67 14.24 2.42
N GLU A 132 8.08 14.33 3.61
CA GLU A 132 8.80 14.67 4.86
C GLU A 132 9.91 13.64 5.16
N TYR A 133 9.63 12.36 4.98
CA TYR A 133 10.63 11.30 5.13
C TYR A 133 11.78 11.46 4.11
N THR A 134 11.45 11.76 2.85
CA THR A 134 12.47 11.98 1.81
C THR A 134 13.37 13.15 2.18
N GLU A 135 12.80 14.28 2.56
CA GLU A 135 13.52 15.47 3.01
C GLU A 135 14.44 15.15 4.20
N ARG A 136 13.91 14.49 5.25
CA ARG A 136 14.68 14.06 6.42
C ARG A 136 15.88 13.19 6.01
N THR A 137 15.69 12.20 5.14
CA THR A 137 16.79 11.34 4.70
C THR A 137 17.84 12.07 3.85
N ILE A 138 17.46 13.15 3.15
CA ILE A 138 18.41 14.01 2.44
C ILE A 138 19.26 14.77 3.44
N GLU A 139 18.64 15.38 4.46
CA GLU A 139 19.33 16.12 5.52
C GLU A 139 20.29 15.22 6.33
N GLU A 140 19.89 13.99 6.61
CA GLU A 140 20.70 12.96 7.27
C GLU A 140 21.84 12.42 6.38
N GLY A 141 21.93 12.84 5.12
CA GLY A 141 22.95 12.37 4.17
C GLY A 141 22.77 10.90 3.76
N ARG A 142 21.58 10.33 3.97
CA ARG A 142 21.30 8.92 3.73
C ARG A 142 20.37 8.63 2.56
N ALA A 143 19.77 9.65 1.93
CA ALA A 143 18.78 9.50 0.87
C ALA A 143 19.22 8.58 -0.28
N ASN A 144 20.50 8.62 -0.64
CA ASN A 144 21.07 7.82 -1.74
C ASN A 144 21.76 6.52 -1.28
N GLN A 145 21.72 6.20 0.02
CA GLN A 145 22.22 4.92 0.51
C GLN A 145 21.27 3.79 0.11
N LEU A 146 21.83 2.61 -0.16
CA LEU A 146 21.08 1.44 -0.58
C LEU A 146 20.77 0.54 0.62
N PHE A 147 19.51 0.17 0.77
CA PHE A 147 19.03 -0.75 1.80
C PHE A 147 18.24 -1.89 1.17
N THR A 148 18.33 -3.10 1.72
CA THR A 148 17.26 -4.09 1.50
C THR A 148 16.03 -3.66 2.31
N LEU A 149 14.83 -4.11 1.92
CA LEU A 149 13.61 -3.86 2.70
C LEU A 149 13.74 -4.38 4.15
N LYS A 150 14.46 -5.50 4.35
CA LYS A 150 14.71 -6.07 5.67
C LYS A 150 15.57 -5.13 6.52
N ASP A 151 16.69 -4.67 5.96
CA ASP A 151 17.66 -3.85 6.70
C ASP A 151 17.07 -2.47 7.01
N TRP A 152 16.31 -1.90 6.07
CA TRP A 152 15.60 -0.65 6.31
C TRP A 152 14.57 -0.77 7.45
N ILE A 153 13.73 -1.81 7.49
CA ILE A 153 12.75 -1.99 8.59
C ILE A 153 13.47 -2.14 9.93
N ALA A 154 14.54 -2.94 9.97
CA ALA A 154 15.30 -3.16 11.20
C ALA A 154 15.92 -1.86 11.72
N ASP A 155 16.52 -1.06 10.84
CA ASP A 155 17.18 0.21 11.16
C ASP A 155 16.17 1.32 11.53
N GLU A 156 15.24 1.64 10.62
CA GLU A 156 14.28 2.75 10.77
C GLU A 156 13.37 2.57 12.00
N PHE A 157 13.05 1.33 12.36
CA PHE A 157 12.18 1.03 13.50
C PHE A 157 12.93 0.50 14.73
N SER A 158 14.26 0.38 14.67
CA SER A 158 15.12 -0.14 15.75
C SER A 158 14.64 -1.51 16.29
N ILE A 159 14.47 -2.46 15.37
CA ILE A 159 14.04 -3.84 15.66
C ILE A 159 15.24 -4.78 15.57
N ASP A 160 15.72 -5.22 16.72
CA ASP A 160 16.96 -6.02 16.82
C ASP A 160 16.72 -7.53 16.72
N LEU A 161 15.44 -7.97 16.79
CA LEU A 161 15.05 -9.37 16.64
C LEU A 161 14.61 -9.66 15.19
N PRO A 162 15.45 -10.31 14.35
CA PRO A 162 15.19 -10.40 12.91
C PRO A 162 13.93 -11.17 12.53
N TRP A 163 13.47 -12.10 13.37
CA TRP A 163 12.25 -12.87 13.12
C TRP A 163 10.98 -12.04 13.26
N LEU A 164 11.01 -10.90 13.96
CA LEU A 164 9.88 -9.96 14.00
C LEU A 164 9.70 -9.21 12.69
N VAL A 165 10.78 -9.04 11.92
CA VAL A 165 10.74 -8.34 10.62
C VAL A 165 10.16 -9.26 9.53
N ALA A 166 10.37 -10.58 9.62
CA ALA A 166 9.98 -11.51 8.57
C ALA A 166 8.47 -11.52 8.25
N PRO A 167 7.53 -11.48 9.22
CA PRO A 167 6.10 -11.34 8.93
C PRO A 167 5.77 -10.03 8.19
N LEU A 168 6.41 -8.91 8.56
CA LEU A 168 6.23 -7.63 7.86
C LEU A 168 6.69 -7.72 6.40
N LEU A 169 7.84 -8.36 6.14
CA LEU A 169 8.32 -8.58 4.78
C LEU A 169 7.34 -9.39 3.92
N GLY A 170 6.69 -10.40 4.52
CA GLY A 170 5.65 -11.18 3.84
C GLY A 170 4.44 -10.35 3.40
N ILE A 171 4.19 -9.21 4.03
CA ILE A 171 3.12 -8.27 3.66
C ILE A 171 3.62 -7.28 2.60
N LEU A 172 4.85 -6.76 2.79
CA LEU A 172 5.35 -5.57 2.09
C LEU A 172 6.13 -5.85 0.80
N LYS A 173 6.63 -7.08 0.58
CA LYS A 173 7.50 -7.43 -0.56
C LYS A 173 6.89 -7.07 -1.94
N GLY A 174 5.58 -7.17 -2.10
CA GLY A 174 4.90 -6.78 -3.34
C GLY A 174 4.95 -5.28 -3.58
N GLN A 175 4.73 -4.48 -2.53
CA GLN A 175 4.63 -3.02 -2.66
C GLN A 175 5.95 -2.34 -3.00
N MET A 176 7.10 -2.81 -2.50
CA MET A 176 8.38 -2.17 -2.83
C MET A 176 8.73 -2.30 -4.32
N ALA A 177 8.39 -3.42 -4.95
CA ALA A 177 8.63 -3.61 -6.38
C ALA A 177 7.81 -2.60 -7.20
N ASP A 178 6.57 -2.35 -6.77
CA ASP A 178 5.67 -1.39 -7.40
C ASP A 178 6.12 0.05 -7.10
N SER A 179 6.25 0.45 -5.83
CA SER A 179 6.72 1.78 -5.38
C SER A 179 8.03 2.23 -6.03
N ARG A 180 8.98 1.31 -6.25
CA ARG A 180 10.23 1.64 -6.95
C ARG A 180 10.03 1.92 -8.44
N ARG A 181 9.25 1.08 -9.13
CA ARG A 181 8.93 1.30 -10.54
C ARG A 181 8.24 2.65 -10.75
N MET A 182 7.45 3.08 -9.76
CA MET A 182 6.78 4.39 -9.76
C MET A 182 7.74 5.55 -9.50
N SER A 183 8.66 5.43 -8.54
CA SER A 183 9.48 6.54 -8.07
C SER A 183 10.76 6.79 -8.85
N THR A 184 11.37 5.75 -9.47
CA THR A 184 12.66 5.90 -10.15
C THR A 184 12.69 5.38 -11.58
N GLY A 185 11.58 4.85 -12.10
CA GLY A 185 11.49 4.41 -13.50
C GLY A 185 12.33 3.17 -13.85
N THR A 186 13.19 2.69 -12.95
CA THR A 186 14.22 1.68 -13.21
C THR A 186 13.88 0.32 -12.63
N SER A 187 14.51 -0.73 -13.19
CA SER A 187 14.42 -2.09 -12.67
C SER A 187 15.13 -2.22 -11.31
N VAL A 188 14.64 -3.13 -10.48
CA VAL A 188 15.15 -3.31 -9.12
C VAL A 188 16.60 -3.80 -9.15
N THR A 189 17.51 -3.00 -8.59
CA THR A 189 18.91 -3.36 -8.38
C THR A 189 19.02 -4.45 -7.33
N LYS A 190 19.97 -5.37 -7.52
CA LYS A 190 20.28 -6.43 -6.55
C LYS A 190 21.68 -6.25 -5.97
N ASN A 191 21.86 -6.65 -4.71
CA ASN A 191 23.18 -6.74 -4.09
C ASN A 191 23.89 -8.06 -4.47
N GLU A 192 25.09 -8.28 -3.93
CA GLU A 192 25.91 -9.47 -4.16
C GLU A 192 25.21 -10.77 -3.72
N ASP A 193 24.36 -10.71 -2.71
CA ASP A 193 23.54 -11.82 -2.22
C ASP A 193 22.24 -12.02 -3.03
N ASN A 194 22.09 -11.37 -4.18
CA ASN A 194 20.90 -11.43 -5.05
C ASN A 194 19.62 -10.91 -4.38
N ASN A 195 19.74 -10.07 -3.34
CA ASN A 195 18.63 -9.39 -2.68
C ASN A 195 18.34 -8.05 -3.33
N ASN A 196 17.06 -7.72 -3.46
CA ASN A 196 16.61 -6.41 -3.94
C ASN A 196 17.03 -5.29 -2.97
N VAL A 197 17.70 -4.26 -3.48
CA VAL A 197 18.14 -3.07 -2.72
C VAL A 197 17.56 -1.79 -3.30
N TYR A 198 17.18 -0.86 -2.45
CA TYR A 198 16.45 0.36 -2.79
C TYR A 198 17.13 1.57 -2.15
N LEU A 199 16.99 2.75 -2.76
CA LEU A 199 17.47 3.98 -2.17
C LEU A 199 16.64 4.30 -0.92
N CYS A 200 17.29 4.80 0.13
CA CYS A 200 16.63 5.08 1.42
C CYS A 200 15.37 5.93 1.27
N LYS A 201 15.38 6.94 0.38
CA LYS A 201 14.23 7.81 0.11
C LYS A 201 13.01 7.09 -0.48
N GLU A 202 13.20 5.98 -1.19
CA GLU A 202 12.11 5.24 -1.86
C GLU A 202 11.17 4.56 -0.84
N PHE A 203 11.60 4.40 0.42
CA PHE A 203 10.79 3.78 1.47
C PHE A 203 9.74 4.72 2.09
N GLY A 204 9.76 6.03 1.79
CA GLY A 204 8.84 7.00 2.37
C GLY A 204 7.36 6.63 2.15
N GLU A 205 7.05 6.03 1.01
CA GLU A 205 5.68 5.58 0.68
C GLU A 205 5.21 4.39 1.54
N LEU A 206 6.15 3.56 2.03
CA LEU A 206 5.83 2.43 2.90
C LEU A 206 5.77 2.82 4.37
N LEU A 207 6.44 3.89 4.77
CA LEU A 207 6.60 4.27 6.17
C LEU A 207 5.27 4.29 6.96
N PRO A 208 4.17 4.90 6.46
CA PRO A 208 2.89 4.88 7.18
C PRO A 208 2.34 3.46 7.32
N THR A 209 2.38 2.67 6.25
CA THR A 209 1.90 1.28 6.26
C THR A 209 2.68 0.43 7.28
N VAL A 210 4.00 0.60 7.40
CA VAL A 210 4.79 -0.14 8.38
C VAL A 210 4.46 0.29 9.81
N ARG A 211 4.29 1.59 10.06
CA ARG A 211 3.87 2.12 11.37
C ARG A 211 2.52 1.53 11.79
N ASP A 212 1.53 1.54 10.90
CA ASP A 212 0.20 1.00 11.21
C ASP A 212 0.23 -0.50 11.49
N LEU A 213 1.04 -1.27 10.75
CA LEU A 213 1.22 -2.70 10.97
C LEU A 213 1.88 -3.00 12.33
N ILE A 214 2.88 -2.21 12.72
CA ILE A 214 3.56 -2.32 14.02
C ILE A 214 2.61 -1.97 15.17
N ALA A 215 1.81 -0.91 15.01
CA ALA A 215 0.80 -0.50 15.98
C ALA A 215 -0.37 -1.50 16.08
N GLY A 216 -0.60 -2.29 15.02
CA GLY A 216 -1.71 -3.24 14.93
C GLY A 216 -3.04 -2.55 14.58
N GLU A 217 -2.97 -1.38 13.94
CA GLU A 217 -4.12 -0.51 13.65
C GLU A 217 -4.74 -0.81 12.27
N THR A 218 -4.01 -1.50 11.39
CA THR A 218 -4.39 -1.68 9.98
C THR A 218 -4.34 -3.14 9.53
N VAL A 219 -5.25 -3.48 8.61
CA VAL A 219 -5.21 -4.70 7.79
C VAL A 219 -4.72 -4.33 6.38
N PHE A 220 -3.60 -4.92 5.97
CA PHE A 220 -2.96 -4.66 4.68
C PHE A 220 -2.97 -5.90 3.78
N ASN A 221 -3.48 -5.80 2.56
CA ASN A 221 -3.70 -6.93 1.64
C ASN A 221 -4.49 -8.09 2.28
N GLY A 222 -5.49 -7.75 3.09
CA GLY A 222 -6.27 -8.75 3.83
C GLY A 222 -5.52 -9.41 4.99
N HIS A 223 -4.34 -8.92 5.34
CA HIS A 223 -3.50 -9.46 6.42
C HIS A 223 -3.01 -8.35 7.35
N ASN A 224 -3.18 -8.51 8.65
CA ASN A 224 -2.41 -7.77 9.64
C ASN A 224 -1.15 -8.56 10.04
N TYR A 225 -0.33 -7.99 10.92
CA TYR A 225 0.87 -8.66 11.42
C TYR A 225 0.56 -10.00 12.13
N LYS A 226 -0.47 -10.04 12.99
CA LYS A 226 -0.90 -11.26 13.70
C LYS A 226 -1.30 -12.38 12.73
N ASP A 227 -2.04 -12.05 11.68
CA ASP A 227 -2.48 -13.03 10.67
C ASP A 227 -1.28 -13.66 9.95
N ARG A 228 -0.25 -12.85 9.65
CA ARG A 228 1.00 -13.37 9.06
C ARG A 228 1.77 -14.24 10.04
N VAL A 229 1.90 -13.84 11.31
CA VAL A 229 2.51 -14.67 12.35
C VAL A 229 1.79 -16.02 12.43
N GLU A 230 0.45 -16.03 12.52
CA GLU A 230 -0.35 -17.26 12.52
C GLU A 230 -0.11 -18.10 11.26
N THR A 231 -0.06 -17.46 10.09
CA THR A 231 0.22 -18.14 8.81
C THR A 231 1.60 -18.80 8.81
N TYR A 232 2.65 -18.11 9.25
CA TYR A 232 3.99 -18.68 9.35
C TYR A 232 4.05 -19.86 10.30
N MET A 233 3.42 -19.76 11.48
CA MET A 233 3.37 -20.84 12.46
C MET A 233 2.60 -22.06 11.95
N ASN A 234 1.54 -21.85 11.16
CA ASN A 234 0.71 -22.91 10.58
C ASN A 234 1.23 -23.45 9.25
N SER A 235 2.19 -22.78 8.62
CA SER A 235 2.78 -23.21 7.34
C SER A 235 3.39 -24.60 7.47
N LYS A 236 3.25 -25.41 6.42
CA LYS A 236 3.90 -26.74 6.32
C LYS A 236 5.31 -26.65 5.71
N ALA A 237 5.66 -25.54 5.05
CA ALA A 237 6.96 -25.37 4.45
C ALA A 237 8.02 -25.05 5.53
N PRO A 238 9.20 -25.68 5.48
CA PRO A 238 10.31 -25.32 6.35
C PRO A 238 10.80 -23.91 5.97
N ASP A 239 10.55 -22.96 6.86
CA ASP A 239 11.01 -21.58 6.79
C ASP A 239 11.77 -21.27 8.09
N GLU A 240 12.90 -20.59 7.99
CA GLU A 240 13.69 -20.15 9.14
C GLU A 240 12.86 -19.32 10.12
N CYS A 241 12.00 -18.45 9.58
CA CYS A 241 11.07 -17.65 10.36
C CYS A 241 10.11 -18.52 11.16
N ARG A 242 9.52 -19.56 10.52
CA ARG A 242 8.63 -20.50 11.19
C ARG A 242 9.34 -21.22 12.33
N ARG A 243 10.57 -21.70 12.11
CA ARG A 243 11.35 -22.39 13.13
C ARG A 243 11.57 -21.51 14.36
N GLN A 244 11.96 -20.26 14.16
CA GLN A 244 12.17 -19.31 15.25
C GLN A 244 10.86 -18.96 15.97
N LEU A 245 9.77 -18.74 15.22
CA LEU A 245 8.44 -18.48 15.81
C LEU A 245 7.94 -19.64 16.69
N LEU A 246 8.17 -20.89 16.27
CA LEU A 246 7.78 -22.06 17.07
C LEU A 246 8.67 -22.22 18.32
N GLN A 247 9.97 -21.96 18.20
CA GLN A 247 10.88 -21.96 19.36
C GLN A 247 10.46 -20.89 20.39
N GLU A 248 10.13 -19.69 19.93
CA GLU A 248 9.66 -18.62 20.80
C GLU A 248 8.25 -18.90 21.36
N GLU A 249 7.37 -19.59 20.61
CA GLU A 249 6.08 -20.09 21.12
C GLU A 249 6.28 -21.07 22.28
N GLU A 250 7.17 -22.05 22.14
CA GLU A 250 7.53 -22.98 23.22
C GLU A 250 8.08 -22.24 24.45
N ARG A 251 8.94 -21.24 24.21
CA ARG A 251 9.53 -20.41 25.25
C ARG A 251 8.45 -19.63 26.02
N VAL A 252 7.45 -19.09 25.31
CA VAL A 252 6.27 -18.44 25.90
C VAL A 252 5.42 -19.44 26.68
N ASN A 253 5.16 -20.63 26.12
CA ASN A 253 4.34 -21.67 26.75
C ASN A 253 4.97 -22.30 27.99
N SER A 254 6.30 -22.32 28.06
CA SER A 254 7.06 -22.91 29.18
C SER A 254 7.02 -22.07 30.47
N ARG A 255 6.57 -20.81 30.40
CA ARG A 255 6.47 -19.92 31.56
C ARG A 255 5.03 -19.82 32.05
N ASP A 256 4.85 -19.78 33.37
CA ASP A 256 3.52 -19.54 33.96
C ASP A 256 3.09 -18.10 33.70
N THR A 257 2.15 -17.92 32.77
CA THR A 257 1.68 -16.62 32.30
C THR A 257 0.44 -16.10 33.03
N ARG A 258 -0.10 -16.85 34.00
CA ARG A 258 -1.44 -16.57 34.55
C ARG A 258 -1.49 -15.39 35.53
N SER A 259 -0.35 -14.95 36.07
CA SER A 259 -0.27 -13.91 37.11
C SER A 259 0.50 -12.65 36.72
N LYS A 260 1.17 -12.60 35.56
CA LYS A 260 2.01 -11.47 35.13
C LYS A 260 1.31 -10.62 34.07
N SER A 261 1.48 -9.31 34.14
CA SER A 261 1.07 -8.42 33.05
C SER A 261 1.83 -8.77 31.77
N LYS A 262 1.25 -8.43 30.61
CA LYS A 262 1.90 -8.70 29.32
C LYS A 262 3.25 -7.99 29.20
N GLU A 263 3.35 -6.78 29.75
CA GLU A 263 4.58 -6.00 29.74
C GLU A 263 5.69 -6.66 30.56
N GLU A 264 5.40 -7.04 31.81
CA GLU A 264 6.37 -7.75 32.67
C GLU A 264 6.87 -9.03 32.01
N PHE A 265 5.96 -9.74 31.35
CA PHE A 265 6.26 -10.96 30.63
C PHE A 265 7.20 -10.74 29.43
N ILE A 266 6.93 -9.73 28.59
CA ILE A 266 7.78 -9.39 27.46
C ILE A 266 9.16 -8.91 27.94
N ARG A 267 9.20 -8.12 29.01
CA ARG A 267 10.44 -7.65 29.62
C ARG A 267 11.29 -8.79 30.15
N GLU A 268 10.67 -9.79 30.78
CA GLU A 268 11.36 -10.97 31.31
C GLU A 268 11.96 -11.86 30.21
N LEU A 269 11.27 -12.03 29.07
CA LEU A 269 11.73 -12.91 27.99
C LEU A 269 12.72 -12.23 27.03
N TRP A 270 12.51 -10.97 26.72
CA TRP A 270 13.27 -10.25 25.67
C TRP A 270 13.88 -8.93 26.14
N GLY A 271 13.83 -8.61 27.43
CA GLY A 271 14.42 -7.37 27.96
C GLY A 271 13.79 -6.09 27.41
N THR A 272 12.61 -6.18 26.79
CA THR A 272 11.99 -5.10 26.02
C THR A 272 10.81 -4.50 26.76
N SER A 273 10.66 -3.17 26.72
CA SER A 273 9.52 -2.42 27.25
C SER A 273 8.99 -1.41 26.22
N PRO A 274 7.79 -0.82 26.43
CA PRO A 274 7.26 0.25 25.59
C PRO A 274 8.19 1.47 25.51
N THR A 275 9.02 1.69 26.53
CA THR A 275 9.93 2.84 26.62
C THR A 275 11.33 2.53 26.09
N SER A 276 11.80 1.28 26.14
CA SER A 276 13.15 0.92 25.71
C SER A 276 13.23 0.63 24.21
N SER A 277 12.22 -0.05 23.65
CA SER A 277 12.10 -0.30 22.21
C SER A 277 10.60 -0.44 21.85
N PRO A 278 9.92 0.69 21.60
CA PRO A 278 8.46 0.72 21.43
C PRO A 278 7.98 -0.15 20.27
N ASN A 279 8.65 -0.10 19.13
CA ASN A 279 8.26 -0.86 17.93
C ASN A 279 8.44 -2.36 18.13
N GLN A 280 9.59 -2.78 18.68
CA GLN A 280 9.84 -4.19 19.00
C GLN A 280 8.84 -4.68 20.05
N TYR A 281 8.57 -3.87 21.08
CA TYR A 281 7.56 -4.18 22.09
C TYR A 281 6.19 -4.41 21.47
N ALA A 282 5.76 -3.54 20.55
CA ALA A 282 4.46 -3.66 19.90
C ALA A 282 4.35 -4.97 19.12
N LEU A 283 5.36 -5.33 18.31
CA LEU A 283 5.38 -6.59 17.57
C LEU A 283 5.41 -7.83 18.49
N LEU A 284 6.21 -7.79 19.58
CA LEU A 284 6.24 -8.85 20.58
C LEU A 284 4.88 -9.00 21.30
N SER A 285 4.23 -7.88 21.62
CA SER A 285 2.89 -7.86 22.21
C SER A 285 1.87 -8.52 21.30
N GLN A 286 1.93 -8.25 20.00
CA GLN A 286 1.08 -8.88 19.01
C GLN A 286 1.36 -10.39 18.88
N PHE A 287 2.64 -10.81 18.89
CA PHE A 287 3.04 -12.23 18.89
C PHE A 287 2.52 -12.99 20.13
N VAL A 288 2.68 -12.40 21.32
CA VAL A 288 2.20 -13.00 22.58
C VAL A 288 0.67 -13.19 22.56
N ASP A 289 -0.07 -12.25 21.96
CA ASP A 289 -1.52 -12.40 21.80
C ASP A 289 -1.87 -13.63 20.94
N VAL A 290 -1.15 -13.86 19.84
CA VAL A 290 -1.35 -15.01 18.97
C VAL A 290 -1.11 -16.31 19.75
N VAL A 291 0.00 -16.42 20.47
CA VAL A 291 0.34 -17.62 21.24
C VAL A 291 -0.69 -17.91 22.34
N ARG A 292 -1.06 -16.89 23.14
CA ARG A 292 -2.07 -17.04 24.20
C ARG A 292 -3.44 -17.44 23.66
N ARG A 293 -3.83 -16.93 22.48
CA ARG A 293 -5.07 -17.33 21.80
C ARG A 293 -5.05 -18.82 21.40
N ARG A 294 -3.92 -19.31 20.89
CA ARG A 294 -3.73 -20.72 20.51
C ARG A 294 -3.84 -21.65 21.72
N GLN A 295 -3.22 -21.30 22.86
CA GLN A 295 -3.35 -22.06 24.11
C GLN A 295 -4.81 -22.17 24.57
N ASN A 296 -5.56 -21.05 24.57
CA ASN A 296 -6.97 -21.06 25.00
C ASN A 296 -7.86 -21.92 24.10
N ASN A 297 -7.53 -22.02 22.82
CA ASN A 297 -8.25 -22.87 21.86
C ASN A 297 -7.88 -24.36 21.97
N SER A 298 -6.66 -24.70 22.43
CA SER A 298 -6.24 -26.10 22.63
C SER A 298 -6.84 -26.71 23.89
N VAL A 299 -7.11 -25.91 24.93
CA VAL A 299 -7.72 -26.36 26.20
C VAL A 299 -9.24 -26.64 26.05
N ARG A 300 -9.88 -26.12 24.99
CA ARG A 300 -11.32 -26.30 24.71
C ARG A 300 -11.64 -27.48 23.77
N LYS A 301 -10.63 -28.16 23.24
CA LYS A 301 -10.78 -29.40 22.46
C LYS A 301 -10.47 -30.60 23.33
#